data_AF-A0AAW2MGV6-F1
#
_entry.id   AF-A0AAW2MGV6-F1
#
_cell.length_a   1.000
_cell.length_b   1.000
_cell.length_c   1.000
_cell.angle_alpha   90.00
_cell.angle_beta   90.00
_cell.angle_gamma   90.00
#
_symmetry.space_group_name_H-M   'P 1'
#
loop_
_entity.id
_entity.type
_entity.pdbx_description
1 polymer ?
#
loop_
_entity_poly.entity_id
_entity_poly.type
_entity_poly.pdbx_seq_one_letter_code
_entity_poly.pdbx_strand_id
1 'polypeptide(L)'
;MAAENSGHLLQIPPPRFPTHHTVADLPRQARILCEILSTAPVHEVEVSLASTQIQPEPEIVQQVLKLSYNTPSAAAKFFRWAGMAQKHTGYSWNLMVDLLGKNKLFEPMWDAIRSMKQEGYSL
;
A
#
# COMPACT_ATOMS: atom_id res chain seq x y z
N MET A 1 -18.72 -30.67 -40.47
CA MET A 1 -17.46 -30.16 -39.88
C MET A 1 -17.37 -28.67 -40.16
N ALA A 2 -17.62 -27.84 -39.16
CA ALA A 2 -17.21 -26.44 -39.11
C ALA A 2 -17.03 -26.09 -37.63
N ALA A 3 -15.88 -25.53 -37.30
CA ALA A 3 -15.31 -25.45 -35.97
C ALA A 3 -15.97 -24.36 -35.11
N GLU A 4 -16.29 -24.69 -33.87
CA GLU A 4 -16.59 -23.74 -32.81
C GLU A 4 -15.28 -23.06 -32.39
N ASN A 5 -15.08 -21.80 -32.77
CA ASN A 5 -14.01 -20.96 -32.25
C ASN A 5 -14.55 -20.13 -31.09
N SER A 6 -14.66 -20.77 -29.93
CA SER A 6 -14.92 -20.08 -28.66
C SER A 6 -13.61 -19.44 -28.20
N GLY A 7 -13.43 -18.16 -28.53
CA GLY A 7 -12.35 -17.34 -27.99
C GLY A 7 -12.46 -17.26 -26.47
N HIS A 8 -11.74 -18.15 -25.79
CA HIS A 8 -11.58 -18.08 -24.34
C HIS A 8 -10.71 -16.86 -24.05
N LEU A 9 -11.35 -15.74 -23.71
CA LEU A 9 -10.66 -14.63 -23.07
C LEU A 9 -9.90 -15.23 -21.89
N LEU A 10 -8.58 -15.06 -21.87
CA LEU A 10 -7.74 -15.46 -20.74
C LEU A 10 -8.26 -14.70 -19.53
N GLN A 11 -9.03 -15.37 -18.66
CA GLN A 11 -9.43 -14.80 -17.38
C GLN A 11 -8.15 -14.63 -16.58
N ILE A 12 -7.64 -13.40 -16.50
CA ILE A 12 -6.54 -13.07 -15.62
C ILE A 12 -7.05 -13.38 -14.21
N PRO A 13 -6.40 -14.30 -13.46
CA PRO A 13 -6.82 -14.60 -12.10
C PRO A 13 -6.81 -13.32 -11.28
N PRO A 14 -7.80 -13.13 -10.38
CA PRO A 14 -7.87 -11.92 -9.57
C PRO A 14 -6.56 -11.74 -8.81
N PRO A 15 -6.09 -10.49 -8.65
CA PRO A 15 -4.84 -10.23 -7.95
C PRO A 15 -4.92 -10.79 -6.54
N ARG A 16 -3.79 -11.33 -6.05
CA ARG A 16 -3.69 -11.91 -4.70
C ARG A 16 -4.11 -10.93 -3.60
N PHE A 17 -3.92 -9.64 -3.84
CA PHE A 17 -4.32 -8.57 -2.95
C PHE A 17 -5.15 -7.52 -3.69
N PRO A 18 -6.15 -6.90 -3.04
CA PRO A 18 -6.91 -5.79 -3.62
C PRO A 18 -6.01 -4.64 -4.05
N THR A 19 -6.45 -3.88 -5.05
CA THR A 19 -5.75 -2.68 -5.57
C THR A 19 -6.72 -1.51 -5.66
N HIS A 20 -6.21 -0.30 -5.90
CA HIS A 20 -7.06 0.91 -6.05
C HIS A 20 -8.00 0.85 -7.26
N HIS A 21 -7.74 -0.01 -8.24
CA HIS A 21 -8.64 -0.27 -9.36
C HIS A 21 -9.84 -1.15 -8.99
N THR A 22 -9.74 -1.94 -7.90
CA THR A 22 -10.82 -2.86 -7.49
C THR A 22 -11.83 -2.23 -6.53
N VAL A 23 -11.65 -0.97 -6.12
CA VAL A 23 -12.50 -0.26 -5.15
C VAL A 23 -13.19 0.93 -5.83
N ALA A 24 -14.53 0.95 -5.83
CA ALA A 24 -15.34 1.97 -6.52
C ALA A 24 -15.40 3.32 -5.77
N ASP A 25 -15.46 3.29 -4.45
CA ASP A 25 -15.68 4.51 -3.62
C ASP A 25 -14.40 4.99 -2.89
N LEU A 26 -13.23 4.76 -3.50
CA LEU A 26 -11.97 5.21 -2.91
C LEU A 26 -11.83 6.75 -3.06
N PRO A 27 -11.58 7.50 -1.96
CA PRO A 27 -11.22 8.91 -1.98
C PRO A 27 -10.14 9.23 -3.01
N ARG A 28 -10.29 10.38 -3.68
CA ARG A 28 -9.38 10.81 -4.75
C ARG A 28 -7.93 10.86 -4.29
N GLN A 29 -7.68 11.36 -3.08
CA GLN A 29 -6.35 11.42 -2.49
C GLN A 29 -5.71 10.04 -2.38
N ALA A 30 -6.43 9.07 -1.80
CA ALA A 30 -5.94 7.70 -1.69
C ALA A 30 -5.67 7.06 -3.07
N ARG A 31 -6.53 7.32 -4.08
CA ARG A 31 -6.29 6.86 -5.47
C ARG A 31 -4.98 7.39 -6.04
N ILE A 32 -4.72 8.70 -5.93
CA ILE A 32 -3.49 9.32 -6.45
C ILE A 32 -2.26 8.73 -5.77
N LEU A 33 -2.29 8.56 -4.45
CA LEU A 33 -1.18 8.00 -3.71
C LEU A 33 -0.94 6.53 -4.08
N CYS A 34 -1.99 5.71 -4.19
CA CYS A 34 -1.87 4.32 -4.66
C CYS A 34 -1.26 4.25 -6.07
N GLU A 35 -1.67 5.13 -6.96
CA GLU A 35 -1.13 5.21 -8.33
C GLU A 35 0.38 5.44 -8.30
N ILE A 36 0.86 6.42 -7.51
CA ILE A 36 2.29 6.69 -7.32
C ILE A 36 3.01 5.44 -6.80
N LEU A 37 2.47 4.76 -5.79
CA LEU A 37 3.09 3.56 -5.21
C LEU A 37 3.16 2.39 -6.21
N SER A 38 2.23 2.35 -7.18
CA SER A 38 2.17 1.29 -8.20
C SER A 38 3.02 1.56 -9.44
N THR A 39 3.38 2.82 -9.71
CA THR A 39 4.00 3.22 -10.98
C THR A 39 5.37 3.87 -10.83
N ALA A 40 5.64 4.58 -9.73
CA ALA A 40 6.91 5.28 -9.55
C ALA A 40 8.05 4.28 -9.24
N PRO A 41 9.27 4.53 -9.75
CA PRO A 41 10.46 3.84 -9.25
C PRO A 41 10.58 4.01 -7.73
N VAL A 42 10.93 2.95 -7.01
CA VAL A 42 10.95 2.95 -5.52
C VAL A 42 11.78 4.08 -4.91
N HIS A 43 12.86 4.49 -5.59
CA HIS A 43 13.73 5.59 -5.13
C HIS A 43 13.13 6.99 -5.34
N GLU A 44 12.11 7.14 -6.19
CA GLU A 44 11.43 8.40 -6.49
C GLU A 44 10.08 8.55 -5.75
N VAL A 45 9.62 7.49 -5.07
CA VAL A 45 8.30 7.47 -4.41
C VAL A 45 8.10 8.65 -3.47
N GLU A 46 9.05 8.94 -2.58
CA GLU A 46 8.88 10.03 -1.58
C GLU A 46 8.85 11.42 -2.23
N VAL A 47 9.64 11.63 -3.29
CA VAL A 47 9.64 12.88 -4.07
C VAL A 47 8.30 13.05 -4.79
N SER A 48 7.80 11.97 -5.38
CA SER A 48 6.50 11.95 -6.07
C SER A 48 5.35 12.19 -5.09
N LEU A 49 5.40 11.64 -3.87
CA LEU A 49 4.41 11.89 -2.83
C LEU A 49 4.42 13.35 -2.38
N ALA A 50 5.61 13.92 -2.14
CA ALA A 50 5.76 15.30 -1.69
C ALA A 50 5.24 16.34 -2.70
N SER A 51 5.31 16.03 -4.01
CA SER A 51 4.81 16.95 -5.05
C SER A 51 3.27 17.02 -5.11
N THR A 52 2.55 16.06 -4.53
CA THR A 52 1.08 16.02 -4.57
C THR A 52 0.39 17.08 -3.70
N GLN A 53 1.09 17.61 -2.69
CA GLN A 53 0.52 18.48 -1.64
C GLN A 53 -0.65 17.83 -0.87
N ILE A 54 -0.80 16.51 -0.95
CA ILE A 54 -1.83 15.76 -0.22
C ILE A 54 -1.38 15.57 1.22
N GLN A 55 -2.25 15.93 2.18
CA GLN A 55 -2.03 15.63 3.58
C GLN A 55 -2.31 14.13 3.86
N PRO A 56 -1.36 13.40 4.48
CA PRO A 56 -1.52 11.97 4.75
C PRO A 56 -2.35 11.73 6.01
N GLU A 57 -3.63 12.12 6.00
CA GLU A 57 -4.56 11.88 7.10
C GLU A 57 -4.66 10.38 7.44
N PRO A 58 -4.91 10.00 8.70
CA PRO A 58 -4.89 8.60 9.13
C PRO A 58 -5.73 7.67 8.27
N GLU A 59 -6.95 8.10 7.90
CA GLU A 59 -7.87 7.32 7.09
C GLU A 59 -7.34 7.11 5.67
N ILE A 60 -6.67 8.12 5.09
CA ILE A 60 -6.04 8.03 3.78
C ILE A 60 -4.85 7.09 3.83
N VAL A 61 -3.98 7.20 4.85
CA VAL A 61 -2.84 6.31 5.06
C VAL A 61 -3.30 4.86 5.14
N GLN A 62 -4.32 4.58 5.96
CA GLN A 62 -4.85 3.23 6.12
C GLN A 62 -5.42 2.66 4.82
N GLN A 63 -6.11 3.46 4.02
CA GLN A 63 -6.63 3.03 2.71
C GLN A 63 -5.50 2.71 1.73
N VAL A 64 -4.48 3.57 1.66
CA VAL A 64 -3.32 3.33 0.78
C VAL A 64 -2.60 2.05 1.20
N LEU A 65 -2.34 1.83 2.50
CA LEU A 65 -1.70 0.61 2.98
C LEU A 65 -2.50 -0.65 2.63
N LYS A 66 -3.83 -0.64 2.82
CA LYS A 66 -4.72 -1.77 2.49
C LYS A 66 -4.65 -2.20 1.02
N LEU A 67 -4.30 -1.28 0.13
CA LEU A 67 -4.31 -1.49 -1.33
C LEU A 67 -2.90 -1.63 -1.93
N SER A 68 -1.85 -1.52 -1.12
CA SER A 68 -0.45 -1.51 -1.57
C SER A 68 0.32 -2.79 -1.23
N TYR A 69 -0.38 -3.88 -0.94
CA TYR A 69 0.24 -5.17 -0.59
C TYR A 69 1.07 -5.76 -1.74
N ASN A 70 0.79 -5.36 -2.99
CA ASN A 70 1.55 -5.77 -4.17
C ASN A 70 2.86 -4.98 -4.35
N THR A 71 3.06 -3.89 -3.62
CA THR A 71 4.23 -2.99 -3.74
C THR A 71 4.86 -2.69 -2.38
N PRO A 72 5.30 -3.71 -1.62
CA PRO A 72 5.67 -3.54 -0.21
C PRO A 72 6.84 -2.58 0.04
N SER A 73 7.81 -2.51 -0.88
CA SER A 73 8.92 -1.55 -0.78
C SER A 73 8.45 -0.10 -0.96
N ALA A 74 7.52 0.17 -1.88
CA ALA A 74 6.93 1.49 -2.06
C ALA A 74 6.01 1.86 -0.89
N ALA A 75 5.24 0.90 -0.38
CA ALA A 75 4.41 1.08 0.81
C ALA A 75 5.23 1.46 2.05
N ALA A 76 6.42 0.87 2.24
CA ALA A 76 7.31 1.25 3.34
C ALA A 76 7.83 2.69 3.21
N LYS A 77 8.16 3.13 1.98
CA LYS A 77 8.56 4.53 1.70
C LYS A 77 7.41 5.50 1.97
N PHE A 78 6.20 5.16 1.52
CA PHE A 78 4.99 5.89 1.82
C PHE A 78 4.74 6.03 3.32
N PHE A 79 4.84 4.92 4.05
CA PHE A 79 4.65 4.89 5.50
C PHE A 79 5.65 5.82 6.20
N ARG A 80 6.93 5.77 5.81
CA ARG A 80 7.95 6.69 6.33
C ARG A 80 7.61 8.15 6.05
N TRP A 81 7.30 8.48 4.80
CA TRP A 81 6.95 9.84 4.37
C TRP A 81 5.73 10.38 5.14
N ALA A 82 4.67 9.60 5.26
CA ALA A 82 3.47 9.98 6.02
C ALA A 82 3.78 10.21 7.51
N GLY A 83 4.66 9.38 8.08
CA GLY A 83 5.12 9.48 9.46
C GLY A 83 5.91 10.75 9.78
N MET A 84 6.51 11.39 8.75
CA MET A 84 7.19 12.67 8.92
C MET A 84 6.21 13.85 9.06
N ALA A 85 5.00 13.72 8.50
CA ALA A 85 3.97 14.76 8.59
C ALA A 85 3.14 14.62 9.87
N GLN A 86 2.79 13.39 10.26
CA GLN A 86 2.03 13.10 11.46
C GLN A 86 2.37 11.73 12.04
N LYS A 87 2.26 11.57 13.36
CA LYS A 87 2.47 10.28 14.01
C LYS A 87 1.45 9.25 13.52
N HIS A 88 1.92 8.02 13.28
CA HIS A 88 1.03 6.94 12.87
C HIS A 88 0.14 6.47 14.01
N THR A 89 -1.11 6.15 13.66
CA THR A 89 -1.99 5.44 14.59
C THR A 89 -1.52 3.99 14.78
N GLY A 90 -1.89 3.36 15.89
CA GLY A 90 -1.64 1.93 16.10
C GLY A 90 -2.23 1.05 14.99
N TYR A 91 -3.38 1.44 14.43
CA TYR A 91 -3.98 0.70 13.31
C TYR A 91 -3.15 0.83 12.02
N SER A 92 -2.58 2.00 11.72
CA SER A 92 -1.66 2.19 10.60
C SER A 92 -0.40 1.33 10.76
N TRP A 93 0.16 1.24 11.97
CA TRP A 93 1.28 0.34 12.28
C TRP A 93 0.91 -1.13 12.07
N ASN A 94 -0.24 -1.58 12.57
CA ASN A 94 -0.72 -2.95 12.39
C ASN A 94 -0.86 -3.31 10.91
N LEU A 95 -1.37 -2.40 10.08
CA LEU A 95 -1.44 -2.59 8.62
C LEU A 95 -0.05 -2.71 7.99
N MET A 96 0.93 -1.93 8.43
CA MET A 96 2.31 -2.02 7.93
C MET A 96 2.95 -3.36 8.31
N VAL A 97 2.77 -3.81 9.55
CA VAL A 97 3.28 -5.12 10.01
C VAL A 97 2.61 -6.27 9.26
N ASP A 98 1.29 -6.25 9.10
CA ASP A 98 0.54 -7.25 8.33
C ASP A 98 0.98 -7.29 6.86
N LEU A 99 1.18 -6.11 6.25
CA LEU A 99 1.66 -5.98 4.88
C LEU A 99 3.04 -6.62 4.69
N LEU A 100 3.99 -6.36 5.59
CA LEU A 100 5.32 -6.96 5.53
C LEU A 100 5.27 -8.48 5.77
N GLY A 101 4.48 -8.91 6.77
CA GLY A 101 4.31 -10.32 7.11
C GLY A 101 3.70 -11.14 5.96
N LYS A 102 2.62 -10.66 5.33
CA LYS A 102 1.99 -11.34 4.17
C LYS A 102 2.91 -11.40 2.95
N ASN A 103 3.86 -10.48 2.86
CA ASN A 103 4.91 -10.45 1.83
C ASN A 103 6.21 -11.19 2.24
N LYS A 104 6.24 -11.86 3.40
CA LYS A 104 7.40 -12.62 3.92
C LYS A 104 8.66 -11.76 4.12
N LEU A 105 8.50 -10.45 4.33
CA LEU A 105 9.58 -9.51 4.61
C LEU A 105 9.83 -9.43 6.12
N PHE A 106 10.33 -10.53 6.69
CA PHE A 106 10.37 -10.69 8.15
C PHE A 106 11.34 -9.74 8.86
N GLU A 107 12.52 -9.46 8.30
CA GLU A 107 13.44 -8.49 8.91
C GLU A 107 12.82 -7.08 9.00
N PRO A 108 12.32 -6.48 7.89
CA PRO A 108 11.57 -5.23 7.97
C PRO A 108 10.35 -5.28 8.89
N MET A 109 9.63 -6.42 8.94
CA MET A 109 8.48 -6.60 9.82
C MET A 109 8.88 -6.50 11.30
N TRP A 110 9.98 -7.15 11.69
CA TRP A 110 10.48 -7.08 13.07
C TRP A 110 11.00 -5.69 13.41
N ASP A 111 11.64 -4.99 12.47
CA ASP A 111 11.99 -3.57 12.63
C ASP A 111 10.74 -2.72 12.90
N ALA A 112 9.68 -2.89 12.10
CA ALA A 112 8.42 -2.16 12.29
C ALA A 112 7.80 -2.44 13.67
N ILE A 113 7.79 -3.70 14.14
CA ILE A 113 7.29 -4.05 15.49
C ILE A 113 8.09 -3.35 16.59
N ARG A 114 9.42 -3.28 16.45
CA ARG A 114 10.28 -2.58 17.41
C ARG A 114 9.99 -1.08 17.43
N SER A 115 9.90 -0.44 16.26
CA SER A 115 9.57 0.98 16.15
C SER A 115 8.18 1.31 16.70
N MET A 116 7.18 0.48 16.39
CA MET A 116 5.83 0.62 16.92
C MET A 116 5.81 0.63 18.46
N LYS A 117 6.57 -0.28 19.10
CA LYS A 117 6.71 -0.32 20.57
C LYS A 117 7.37 0.92 21.14
N GLN A 118 8.36 1.48 20.45
CA GLN A 118 9.02 2.73 20.86
C GLN A 118 8.04 3.93 20.82
N GLU A 119 7.04 3.87 19.95
CA GLU A 119 5.96 4.87 19.88
C GLU A 119 4.81 4.62 20.89
N GLY A 120 4.90 3.57 21.70
CA GLY A 120 3.91 3.25 22.74
C GLY A 120 2.74 2.38 22.24
N TYR A 121 2.85 1.79 21.05
CA TYR A 121 1.84 0.89 20.49
C TYR A 121 2.25 -0.58 20.63
N SER A 122 1.26 -1.48 20.65
CA SER A 122 1.44 -2.94 20.65
C SER A 122 0.53 -3.58 19.59
N LEU A 123 0.92 -4.77 19.11
CA LEU A 123 0.11 -5.55 18.17
C LEU A 123 -1.17 -6.05 18.85
#